data_AF-A0A2M9PBB0-F1
#
_entry.id   AF-A0A2M9PBB0-F1
#
_cell.length_a   1.000
_cell.length_b   1.000
_cell.length_c   1.000
_cell.angle_alpha   90.00
_cell.angle_beta   90.00
_cell.angle_gamma   90.00
#
_symmetry.space_group_name_H-M   'P 1'
#
loop_
_entity.id
_entity.type
_entity.pdbx_description
1 polymer ?
#
loop_
_entity_poly.entity_id
_entity_poly.type
_entity_poly.pdbx_seq_one_letter_code
_entity_poly.pdbx_strand_id
1 'polypeptide(L)'
;MPVNACDLAEDVTIRYPDLVNLYGCAVGEGSQIGPFVEIQKGSRIGARCKISSHSFVCEGVTIEDEVFVGHGVMFTNGLLPRATNLDGSLQRRSAGATPLSVSKRSSAEASCEKPAVPASIESRRLRA
;
A
#
# COMPACT_ATOMS: atom_id res chain seq x y z
N MET A 1 12.37 2.53 15.34
CA MET A 1 11.80 3.89 15.38
C MET A 1 10.65 3.95 14.39
N PRO A 2 9.58 4.70 14.70
CA PRO A 2 8.35 4.77 13.88
C PRO A 2 8.57 5.32 12.46
N VAL A 3 9.67 6.03 12.24
CA VAL A 3 10.18 6.40 10.92
C VAL A 3 11.61 5.87 10.79
N ASN A 4 11.92 5.10 9.75
CA ASN A 4 13.22 4.46 9.58
C ASN A 4 13.67 4.41 8.12
N ALA A 5 14.84 4.99 7.80
CA ALA A 5 15.40 4.99 6.45
C ALA A 5 14.41 5.48 5.38
N CYS A 6 13.69 6.58 5.67
CA CYS A 6 12.76 7.21 4.75
C CYS A 6 13.36 8.48 4.15
N ASP A 7 13.13 8.70 2.86
CA ASP A 7 13.46 9.95 2.17
C ASP A 7 12.25 10.89 2.25
N LEU A 8 12.26 11.83 3.19
CA LEU A 8 11.20 12.82 3.37
C LEU A 8 11.63 14.15 2.72
N ALA A 9 10.85 14.63 1.76
CA ALA A 9 11.07 15.93 1.13
C ALA A 9 10.67 17.11 2.04
N GLU A 10 10.90 18.33 1.56
CA GLU A 10 10.53 19.56 2.26
C GLU A 10 9.01 19.62 2.54
N ASP A 11 8.63 20.27 3.64
CA ASP A 11 7.23 20.47 4.07
C ASP A 11 6.37 19.22 4.26
N VAL A 12 6.98 18.02 4.32
CA VAL A 12 6.26 16.80 4.71
C VAL A 12 5.81 16.91 6.16
N THR A 13 4.50 16.82 6.37
CA THR A 13 3.89 16.94 7.71
C THR A 13 3.44 15.58 8.23
N ILE A 14 4.03 15.14 9.33
CA ILE A 14 3.60 13.97 10.10
C ILE A 14 3.08 14.47 11.44
N ARG A 15 1.76 14.58 11.60
CA ARG A 15 1.16 15.23 12.78
C ARG A 15 1.38 14.45 14.08
N TYR A 16 1.45 13.12 13.99
CA TYR A 16 1.64 12.25 15.14
C TYR A 16 2.75 11.22 14.84
N PRO A 17 4.04 11.62 14.94
CA PRO A 17 5.17 10.77 14.56
C PRO A 17 5.27 9.45 15.33
N ASP A 18 4.82 9.43 16.59
CA ASP A 18 4.82 8.23 17.43
C ASP A 18 3.75 7.21 17.02
N LEU A 19 2.79 7.63 16.20
CA LEU A 19 1.65 6.81 15.78
C LEU A 19 1.76 6.36 14.32
N VAL A 20 2.89 6.57 13.64
CA VAL A 20 3.10 6.10 12.27
C VAL A 20 4.12 4.98 12.20
N ASN A 21 4.10 4.21 11.12
CA ASN A 21 5.10 3.19 10.82
C ASN A 21 5.59 3.35 9.38
N LEU A 22 6.60 4.20 9.16
CA LEU A 22 7.17 4.48 7.85
C LEU A 22 8.57 3.87 7.80
N TYR A 23 8.85 3.05 6.78
CA TYR A 23 10.18 2.49 6.64
C TYR A 23 10.60 2.27 5.18
N GLY A 24 11.82 2.68 4.82
CA GLY A 24 12.37 2.43 3.48
C GLY A 24 11.59 3.06 2.32
N CYS A 25 10.82 4.12 2.58
CA CYS A 25 9.91 4.74 1.61
C CYS A 25 10.31 6.19 1.31
N ALA A 26 9.79 6.74 0.21
CA ALA A 26 9.97 8.15 -0.16
C ALA A 26 8.64 8.90 -0.07
N VAL A 27 8.65 10.12 0.48
CA VAL A 27 7.48 11.00 0.57
C VAL A 27 7.81 12.36 -0.04
N GLY A 28 7.05 12.74 -1.07
CA GLY A 28 7.22 13.99 -1.80
C GLY A 28 6.75 15.23 -1.05
N GLU A 29 7.18 16.38 -1.56
CA GLU A 29 7.05 17.70 -0.93
C GLU A 29 5.61 18.07 -0.57
N GLY A 30 5.41 18.69 0.60
CA GLY A 30 4.10 19.20 1.04
C GLY A 30 3.04 18.13 1.30
N SER A 31 3.43 16.85 1.35
CA SER A 31 2.53 15.74 1.64
C SER A 31 2.25 15.61 3.15
N GLN A 32 1.03 15.19 3.49
CA GLN A 32 0.57 15.07 4.87
C GLN A 32 0.25 13.61 5.22
N ILE A 33 0.78 13.15 6.34
CA ILE A 33 0.58 11.78 6.85
C ILE A 33 -0.19 11.84 8.17
N GLY A 34 -1.34 11.15 8.20
CA GLY A 34 -2.19 10.98 9.37
C GLY A 34 -1.65 9.94 10.37
N PRO A 35 -2.23 9.86 11.58
CA PRO A 35 -1.87 8.84 12.56
C PRO A 35 -2.26 7.44 12.10
N PHE A 36 -1.59 6.42 12.63
CA PHE A 36 -1.81 5.00 12.34
C PHE A 36 -1.64 4.63 10.86
N VAL A 37 -0.88 5.42 10.12
CA VAL A 37 -0.50 5.13 8.74
C VAL A 37 0.75 4.27 8.74
N GLU A 38 0.75 3.23 7.90
CA GLU A 38 1.93 2.43 7.61
C GLU A 38 2.30 2.54 6.13
N ILE A 39 3.56 2.86 5.85
CA ILE A 39 4.14 2.91 4.50
C ILE A 39 5.40 2.06 4.49
N GLN A 40 5.36 1.01 3.68
CA GLN A 40 6.42 0.01 3.62
C GLN A 40 7.52 0.38 2.63
N LYS A 41 8.62 -0.38 2.70
CA LYS A 41 9.82 -0.16 1.90
C LYS A 41 9.53 -0.18 0.40
N GLY A 42 10.32 0.59 -0.36
CA GLY A 42 10.20 0.67 -1.82
C GLY A 42 8.96 1.42 -2.32
N SER A 43 8.07 1.87 -1.43
CA SER A 43 6.91 2.66 -1.80
C SER A 43 7.27 4.14 -1.97
N ARG A 44 6.59 4.81 -2.89
CA ARG A 44 6.81 6.22 -3.25
C ARG A 44 5.51 6.98 -3.17
N ILE A 45 5.48 8.05 -2.38
CA ILE A 45 4.37 9.01 -2.32
C ILE A 45 4.81 10.29 -3.04
N GLY A 46 3.98 10.79 -3.96
CA GLY A 46 4.22 12.01 -4.71
C GLY A 46 4.09 13.29 -3.86
N ALA A 47 4.14 14.44 -4.52
CA ALA A 47 4.00 15.74 -3.87
C ALA A 47 2.54 16.08 -3.58
N ARG A 48 2.30 16.87 -2.52
CA ARG A 48 0.97 17.41 -2.13
C ARG A 48 -0.09 16.32 -1.95
N CYS A 49 0.32 15.14 -1.50
CA CYS A 49 -0.59 14.05 -1.19
C CYS A 49 -1.14 14.17 0.23
N LYS A 50 -2.31 13.61 0.47
CA LYS A 50 -2.88 13.51 1.82
C LYS A 50 -3.22 12.07 2.13
N ILE A 51 -2.46 11.47 3.04
CA ILE A 51 -2.64 10.10 3.49
C ILE A 51 -3.37 10.14 4.84
N SER A 52 -4.66 9.85 4.82
CA SER A 52 -5.51 9.91 6.01
C SER A 52 -5.27 8.72 6.95
N SER A 53 -5.78 8.80 8.18
CA SER A 53 -5.45 7.82 9.22
C SER A 53 -5.89 6.40 8.90
N HIS A 54 -5.21 5.43 9.52
CA HIS A 54 -5.47 3.99 9.36
C HIS A 54 -5.27 3.46 7.94
N SER A 55 -4.55 4.17 7.08
CA SER A 55 -4.25 3.73 5.72
C SER A 55 -2.93 2.97 5.67
N PHE A 56 -2.85 1.98 4.78
CA PHE A 56 -1.72 1.09 4.62
C PHE A 56 -1.23 1.08 3.18
N VAL A 57 0.07 1.31 2.99
CA VAL A 57 0.74 1.30 1.69
C VAL A 57 1.75 0.16 1.68
N CYS A 58 1.37 -0.97 1.05
CA CYS A 58 2.24 -2.14 0.92
C CYS A 58 3.51 -1.83 0.11
N GLU A 59 4.53 -2.68 0.26
CA GLU A 59 5.81 -2.59 -0.43
C GLU A 59 5.65 -2.43 -1.96
N GLY A 60 6.39 -1.46 -2.51
CA GLY A 60 6.48 -1.19 -3.95
C GLY A 60 5.25 -0.50 -4.56
N VAL A 61 4.40 0.13 -3.74
CA VAL A 61 3.27 0.93 -4.21
C VAL A 61 3.74 2.35 -4.54
N THR A 62 3.34 2.86 -5.71
CA THR A 62 3.58 4.25 -6.12
C THR A 62 2.28 5.04 -6.07
N ILE A 63 2.24 6.10 -5.29
CA ILE A 63 1.17 7.09 -5.25
C ILE A 63 1.70 8.36 -5.93
N GLU A 64 1.07 8.77 -7.02
CA GLU A 64 1.47 9.98 -7.76
C GLU A 64 1.05 11.27 -7.04
N ASP A 65 1.45 12.43 -7.58
CA ASP A 65 1.18 13.73 -6.95
C ASP A 65 -0.33 14.02 -6.77
N GLU A 66 -0.63 14.87 -5.80
CA GLU A 66 -1.97 15.44 -5.60
C GLU A 66 -3.06 14.37 -5.37
N VAL A 67 -2.66 13.21 -4.83
CA VAL A 67 -3.59 12.12 -4.49
C VAL A 67 -4.12 12.29 -3.08
N PHE A 68 -5.43 12.12 -2.95
CA PHE A 68 -6.10 11.98 -1.66
C PHE A 68 -6.33 10.50 -1.35
N VAL A 69 -5.76 10.02 -0.24
CA VAL A 69 -6.03 8.69 0.29
C VAL A 69 -6.95 8.86 1.50
N GLY A 70 -8.17 8.34 1.38
CA GLY A 70 -9.16 8.34 2.45
C GLY A 70 -8.73 7.54 3.67
N HIS A 71 -9.51 7.65 4.75
CA HIS A 71 -9.23 6.90 5.98
C HIS A 71 -9.45 5.40 5.76
N GLY A 72 -8.56 4.57 6.29
CA GLY A 72 -8.72 3.10 6.23
C GLY A 72 -8.43 2.47 4.87
N VAL A 73 -7.78 3.19 3.94
CA VAL A 73 -7.48 2.65 2.61
C VAL A 73 -6.28 1.72 2.67
N MET A 74 -6.46 0.50 2.18
CA MET A 74 -5.42 -0.53 2.16
C MET A 74 -4.97 -0.79 0.72
N PHE A 75 -3.72 -0.47 0.41
CA PHE A 75 -3.07 -0.86 -0.83
C PHE A 75 -2.37 -2.20 -0.63
N THR A 76 -2.83 -3.24 -1.31
CA THR A 76 -2.21 -4.57 -1.25
C THR A 76 -1.75 -5.02 -2.64
N ASN A 77 -0.63 -5.75 -2.69
CA ASN A 77 -0.03 -6.21 -3.95
C ASN A 77 -0.17 -7.72 -4.16
N GLY A 78 -0.76 -8.45 -3.22
CA GLY A 78 -0.99 -9.89 -3.28
C GLY A 78 -2.25 -10.27 -4.05
N LEU A 79 -2.12 -11.07 -5.10
CA LEU A 79 -3.24 -11.44 -5.97
C LEU A 79 -4.23 -12.42 -5.32
N LEU A 80 -3.73 -13.38 -4.55
CA LEU A 80 -4.54 -14.42 -3.90
C LEU A 80 -3.86 -14.81 -2.58
N PRO A 81 -4.01 -13.99 -1.52
CA PRO A 81 -3.45 -14.32 -0.22
C PRO A 81 -4.11 -15.60 0.32
N ARG A 82 -3.29 -16.57 0.73
CA ARG A 82 -3.75 -17.79 1.41
C ARG A 82 -3.05 -17.91 2.75
N ALA A 83 -3.79 -18.39 3.75
CA ALA A 83 -3.22 -18.69 5.06
C ALA A 83 -2.33 -19.95 5.01
N THR A 84 -2.63 -20.88 4.11
CA THR A 84 -1.95 -22.18 4.00
C THR A 84 -1.51 -22.51 2.58
N ASN A 85 -0.46 -23.32 2.49
CA ASN A 85 -0.07 -24.02 1.28
C ASN A 85 -1.13 -25.09 0.92
N LEU A 86 -0.99 -25.72 -0.24
CA LEU A 86 -1.92 -26.77 -0.69
C LEU A 86 -1.93 -28.01 0.22
N ASP A 87 -0.86 -28.22 0.98
CA ASP A 87 -0.71 -29.30 1.96
C ASP A 87 -1.25 -28.96 3.35
N GLY A 88 -1.86 -27.78 3.54
CA GLY A 88 -2.39 -27.31 4.82
C GLY A 88 -1.36 -26.69 5.77
N SER A 89 -0.07 -26.69 5.42
CA SER A 89 0.96 -26.01 6.22
C SER A 89 0.83 -24.48 6.15
N LEU A 90 1.15 -23.79 7.25
CA LEU A 90 1.09 -22.32 7.30
C LEU A 90 2.00 -21.69 6.24
N GLN A 91 1.43 -20.81 5.43
CA GLN A 91 2.17 -20.12 4.40
C GLN A 91 3.03 -19.02 5.04
N ARG A 92 4.37 -19.16 4.95
CA ARG A 92 5.29 -18.18 5.54
C ARG A 92 5.56 -16.96 4.65
N ARG A 93 5.31 -17.06 3.33
CA ARG A 93 5.52 -15.97 2.37
C ARG A 93 4.62 -16.14 1.13
N SER A 94 3.87 -15.10 0.77
CA SER A 94 3.13 -15.05 -0.50
C SER A 94 4.04 -14.52 -1.61
N ALA A 95 4.09 -15.24 -2.74
CA ALA A 95 5.11 -15.05 -3.78
C ALA A 95 4.65 -14.20 -4.98
N GLY A 96 3.59 -13.41 -4.87
CA GLY A 96 3.04 -12.65 -5.99
C GLY A 96 2.79 -11.20 -5.64
N ALA A 97 3.86 -10.38 -5.60
CA ALA A 97 3.75 -8.94 -5.48
C ALA A 97 3.67 -8.33 -6.88
N THR A 98 2.51 -7.80 -7.25
CA THR A 98 2.36 -7.03 -8.49
C THR A 98 2.49 -5.54 -8.15
N PRO A 99 3.29 -4.74 -8.89
CA PRO A 99 3.33 -3.30 -8.69
C PRO A 99 1.92 -2.68 -8.74
N LEU A 100 1.66 -1.68 -7.89
CA LEU A 100 0.41 -0.93 -7.87
C LEU A 100 0.75 0.56 -7.96
N SER A 101 0.09 1.26 -8.89
CA SER A 101 0.23 2.70 -9.08
C SER A 101 -1.13 3.37 -8.92
N VAL A 102 -1.18 4.47 -8.18
CA VAL A 102 -2.36 5.34 -8.02
C VAL A 102 -2.09 6.63 -8.77
N SER A 103 -2.96 6.94 -9.74
CA SER A 103 -2.72 8.02 -10.71
C SER A 103 -2.91 9.41 -10.11
N LYS A 104 -2.23 10.40 -10.67
CA LYS A 104 -2.24 11.81 -10.27
C LYS A 104 -3.66 12.37 -10.18
N ARG A 105 -3.94 13.17 -9.15
CA ARG A 105 -5.27 13.78 -8.87
C ARG A 105 -6.41 12.77 -8.67
N SER A 106 -6.10 11.51 -8.33
CA SER A 106 -7.12 10.55 -7.96
C SER A 106 -7.45 10.60 -6.47
N SER A 107 -8.63 10.11 -6.13
CA SER A 107 -9.01 9.79 -4.76
C SER A 107 -9.12 8.29 -4.62
N ALA A 108 -8.45 7.73 -3.63
CA ALA A 108 -8.66 6.34 -3.22
C ALA A 108 -9.60 6.33 -2.01
N GLU A 109 -10.75 5.67 -2.15
CA GLU A 109 -11.72 5.43 -1.09
C GLU A 109 -11.90 3.91 -0.95
N ALA A 110 -11.99 3.41 0.30
CA ALA A 110 -12.15 2.01 0.71
C ALA A 110 -11.66 0.92 -0.29
N SER A 111 -10.49 0.34 0.01
CA SER A 111 -9.85 -0.79 -0.69
C SER A 111 -9.84 -0.69 -2.21
N CYS A 112 -8.75 -0.17 -2.79
CA CYS A 112 -8.50 -0.31 -4.22
C CYS A 112 -8.15 -1.78 -4.53
N GLU A 113 -9.18 -2.61 -4.79
CA GLU A 113 -9.00 -3.95 -5.35
C GLU A 113 -8.62 -3.85 -6.83
N LYS A 114 -7.60 -4.63 -7.22
CA LYS A 114 -7.08 -4.70 -8.59
C LYS A 114 -8.09 -5.32 -9.58
N PRO A 115 -7.87 -5.16 -10.91
CA PRO A 115 -8.76 -5.69 -11.94
C PRO A 115 -8.94 -7.21 -11.81
N ALA A 116 -10.14 -7.68 -12.13
CA ALA A 116 -10.54 -9.08 -12.07
C ALA A 116 -9.46 -10.05 -12.61
N VAL A 117 -9.17 -11.09 -11.83
CA VAL A 117 -8.36 -12.23 -12.29
C VAL A 117 -9.00 -12.80 -13.56
N PRO A 118 -8.25 -13.05 -14.66
CA PRO A 118 -8.83 -13.64 -15.85
C PRO A 118 -9.41 -15.03 -15.54
N ALA A 119 -10.63 -15.28 -16.02
CA ALA A 119 -11.42 -16.50 -15.80
C ALA A 119 -10.70 -17.83 -16.16
N SER A 120 -9.53 -17.78 -16.80
CA SER A 120 -8.72 -18.94 -17.15
C SER A 120 -8.10 -19.68 -15.95
N ILE A 121 -8.07 -19.05 -14.76
CA ILE A 121 -7.62 -19.72 -13.51
C ILE A 121 -8.78 -20.46 -12.83
N GLU A 122 -10.03 -20.09 -13.11
CA GLU A 122 -11.23 -20.70 -12.51
C GLU A 122 -11.55 -22.08 -13.14
N SER A 123 -11.26 -22.25 -14.44
CA SER A 123 -11.57 -23.47 -15.19
C SER A 123 -10.72 -24.69 -14.85
N ARG A 124 -9.62 -24.54 -14.10
CA ARG A 124 -8.82 -25.67 -13.59
C ARG A 124 -9.30 -26.22 -12.24
N ARG A 125 -10.31 -25.62 -11.59
CA ARG A 125 -10.83 -26.06 -10.29
C ARG A 125 -12.12 -26.89 -10.34
N LEU A 126 -12.73 -27.06 -11.51
CA LEU A 126 -13.93 -27.90 -11.70
C LEU A 126 -13.62 -29.30 -12.24
N ARG A 127 -12.36 -29.71 -12.29
CA ARG A 127 -11.93 -31.08 -12.61
C ARG A 127 -10.86 -31.55 -11.64
N ALA A 128 -11.25 -31.80 -10.41
CA ALA A 128 -10.52 -32.63 -9.45
C ALA A 128 -11.54 -33.20 -8.46
#